data_AF-Q6UPF0-F1
#
_entry.id   AF-Q6UPF0-F1
#
_cell.length_a   1.000
_cell.length_b   1.000
_cell.length_c   1.000
_cell.angle_alpha   90.00
_cell.angle_beta   90.00
_cell.angle_gamma   90.00
#
_symmetry.space_group_name_H-M   'P 1'
#
loop_
_entity.id
_entity.type
_entity.pdbx_description
1 polymer ?
#
loop_
_entity_poly.entity_id
_entity_poly.type
_entity_poly.pdbx_seq_one_letter_code
_entity_poly.pdbx_strand_id
1 'polypeptide(L)'
;LLMRGLQLILPLMATWWLLINLMNMALPPTINMAGELLIITSLFNWSPTTIIMTGTGTLLTAAYSLYVFLTTQRNKLSTNITNTYPTHTREHLLMALHSIPMLLLLMKPELVMGPFT
;
A
#
# COMPACT_ATOMS: atom_id res chain seq x y z
N LEU A 1 -6.59 2.46 -17.84
CA LEU A 1 -7.28 1.18 -17.54
C LEU A 1 -6.85 0.06 -18.50
N LEU A 2 -5.57 0.02 -18.84
CA LEU A 2 -5.01 -0.70 -20.00
C LEU A 2 -4.15 -1.91 -19.61
N MET A 3 -3.97 -2.14 -18.31
CA MET A 3 -3.15 -3.23 -17.78
C MET A 3 -3.97 -3.99 -16.74
N ARG A 4 -4.67 -5.02 -17.20
CA ARG A 4 -5.44 -5.95 -16.37
C ARG A 4 -4.80 -7.32 -16.48
N GLY A 5 -4.73 -8.05 -15.36
CA GLY A 5 -4.25 -9.43 -15.35
C GLY A 5 -2.75 -9.58 -15.51
N LEU A 6 -1.97 -8.57 -15.10
CA LEU A 6 -0.51 -8.58 -15.22
C LEU A 6 0.16 -9.69 -14.39
N GLN A 7 -0.51 -10.25 -13.38
CA GLN A 7 0.03 -11.34 -12.57
C GLN A 7 0.40 -12.58 -13.38
N LEU A 8 -0.33 -12.85 -14.49
CA LEU A 8 -0.07 -14.01 -15.36
C LEU A 8 1.17 -13.81 -16.24
N ILE A 9 1.53 -12.56 -16.56
CA ILE A 9 2.63 -12.22 -17.48
C ILE A 9 3.90 -11.86 -16.70
N LEU A 10 3.74 -11.11 -15.60
CA LEU A 10 4.84 -10.54 -14.82
C LEU A 10 4.67 -10.89 -13.33
N PRO A 11 4.87 -12.15 -12.94
CA PRO A 11 4.61 -12.61 -11.57
C PRO A 11 5.48 -11.87 -10.53
N LEU A 12 6.74 -11.58 -10.86
CA LEU A 12 7.65 -10.87 -9.96
C LEU A 12 7.28 -9.39 -9.78
N MET A 13 6.73 -8.75 -10.80
CA MET A 13 6.21 -7.39 -10.65
C MET A 13 4.91 -7.38 -9.84
N ALA A 14 4.08 -8.41 -9.97
CA ALA A 14 2.87 -8.54 -9.18
C ALA A 14 3.16 -8.68 -7.67
N THR A 15 4.26 -9.35 -7.27
CA THR A 15 4.65 -9.41 -5.86
C THR A 15 5.09 -8.04 -5.33
N TRP A 16 5.82 -7.24 -6.12
CA TRP A 16 6.16 -5.86 -5.75
C TRP A 16 4.91 -4.99 -5.58
N TRP A 17 3.94 -5.11 -6.50
CA TRP A 17 2.66 -4.42 -6.39
C TRP A 17 1.86 -4.86 -5.16
N LEU A 18 1.90 -6.13 -4.80
CA LEU A 18 1.26 -6.64 -3.59
C LEU A 18 1.91 -6.07 -2.34
N LEU A 19 3.25 -6.06 -2.27
CA LEU A 19 3.99 -5.49 -1.13
C LEU A 19 3.67 -4.01 -0.93
N ILE A 20 3.68 -3.19 -1.99
CA ILE A 20 3.35 -1.77 -1.89
C ILE A 20 1.89 -1.57 -1.49
N ASN A 21 0.96 -2.37 -2.02
CA ASN A 21 -0.44 -2.27 -1.61
C ASN A 21 -0.64 -2.64 -0.14
N LEU A 22 0.04 -3.67 0.37
CA LEU A 22 0.00 -4.03 1.79
C LEU A 22 0.57 -2.91 2.67
N MET A 23 1.64 -2.24 2.24
CA MET A 23 2.18 -1.07 2.93
C MET A 23 1.20 0.11 2.92
N ASN A 24 0.50 0.33 1.81
CA ASN A 24 -0.49 1.40 1.68
C ASN A 24 -1.79 1.13 2.46
N MET A 25 -2.20 -0.13 2.59
CA MET A 25 -3.42 -0.53 3.32
C MET A 25 -3.34 -0.39 4.83
N ALA A 26 -2.26 0.19 5.37
CA ALA A 26 -2.06 0.33 6.80
C ALA A 26 -2.25 -1.02 7.53
N LEU A 27 -1.69 -2.12 7.00
CA LEU A 27 -1.71 -3.39 7.73
C LEU A 27 -0.95 -3.26 9.07
N PRO A 28 -1.37 -4.00 10.12
CA PRO A 28 -0.68 -4.01 11.41
C PRO A 28 0.64 -4.76 11.21
N PRO A 29 1.78 -4.09 10.98
CA PRO A 29 2.49 -3.24 11.93
C PRO A 29 3.06 -1.94 11.31
N THR A 30 2.54 -1.50 10.16
CA THR A 30 3.12 -0.43 9.31
C THR A 30 3.07 0.98 9.92
N ILE A 31 4.00 1.84 9.49
CA ILE A 31 4.09 3.25 9.92
C ILE A 31 2.81 4.01 9.56
N ASN A 32 2.23 3.74 8.38
CA ASN A 32 0.97 4.34 7.97
C ASN A 32 -0.14 4.05 8.99
N MET A 33 -0.22 2.81 9.47
CA MET A 33 -1.18 2.42 10.50
C MET A 33 -0.90 3.06 11.86
N ALA A 34 0.37 3.10 12.27
CA ALA A 34 0.78 3.76 13.51
C ALA A 34 0.42 5.26 13.51
N GLY A 35 0.68 5.96 12.39
CA GLY A 35 0.31 7.36 12.21
C GLY A 35 -1.20 7.58 12.20
N GLU A 36 -1.96 6.76 11.46
CA GLU A 36 -3.43 6.84 11.46
C GLU A 36 -4.02 6.58 12.85
N LEU A 37 -3.51 5.61 13.60
CA LEU A 37 -3.93 5.36 14.98
C LEU A 37 -3.64 6.55 15.91
N LEU A 38 -2.45 7.18 15.80
CA LEU A 38 -2.14 8.38 16.58
C LEU A 38 -3.10 9.54 16.26
N ILE A 39 -3.45 9.72 14.99
CA ILE A 39 -4.43 10.72 14.57
C ILE A 39 -5.82 10.38 15.12
N ILE A 40 -6.27 9.12 14.99
CA ILE A 40 -7.57 8.67 15.51
C ILE A 40 -7.66 8.86 17.03
N THR A 41 -6.62 8.48 17.78
CA THR A 41 -6.61 8.61 19.24
C THR A 41 -6.60 10.07 19.70
N SER A 42 -5.83 10.94 19.06
CA SER A 42 -5.84 12.38 19.36
C SER A 42 -7.19 13.05 19.04
N LEU A 43 -7.81 12.72 17.91
CA LEU A 43 -9.12 13.27 17.52
C LEU A 43 -10.26 12.72 18.37
N PHE A 44 -10.16 11.47 18.80
CA PHE A 44 -11.13 10.86 19.71
C PHE A 44 -11.09 11.52 21.09
N ASN A 45 -9.90 11.83 21.60
CA ASN A 45 -9.73 12.61 22.83
C ASN A 45 -10.32 14.03 22.72
N TRP A 46 -10.31 14.63 21.52
CA TRP A 46 -10.91 15.94 21.31
C TRP A 46 -12.43 15.89 21.23
N SER A 47 -13.00 14.94 20.47
CA SER A 47 -14.43 14.68 20.47
C SER A 47 -14.72 13.24 20.00
N PRO A 48 -15.55 12.47 20.72
CA PRO A 48 -15.78 11.06 20.39
C PRO A 48 -16.54 10.84 19.07
N THR A 49 -17.20 11.87 18.53
CA THR A 49 -17.93 11.80 17.26
C THR A 49 -17.02 11.69 16.04
N THR A 50 -15.74 12.10 16.14
CA THR A 50 -14.79 12.05 15.03
C THR A 50 -14.44 10.62 14.62
N ILE A 51 -14.62 9.63 15.49
CA ILE A 51 -14.27 8.23 15.22
C ILE A 51 -15.02 7.64 14.02
N ILE A 52 -16.27 8.07 13.81
CA ILE A 52 -17.08 7.62 12.68
C ILE A 52 -16.48 8.14 11.37
N MET A 53 -16.05 9.40 11.35
CA MET A 53 -15.47 10.03 10.16
C MET A 53 -14.07 9.49 9.87
N THR A 54 -13.22 9.34 10.89
CA THR A 54 -11.86 8.82 10.70
C THR A 54 -11.89 7.32 10.38
N GLY A 55 -12.73 6.53 11.05
CA GLY A 55 -12.86 5.09 10.79
C GLY A 55 -13.44 4.76 9.41
N THR A 56 -14.40 5.56 8.92
CA THR A 56 -14.88 5.41 7.54
C THR A 56 -13.82 5.85 6.52
N GLY A 57 -13.03 6.88 6.85
CA GLY A 57 -11.89 7.32 6.03
C GLY A 57 -10.86 6.21 5.84
N THR A 58 -10.39 5.59 6.93
CA THR A 58 -9.38 4.51 6.85
C THR A 58 -9.92 3.25 6.16
N LEU A 59 -11.20 2.93 6.36
CA LEU A 59 -11.84 1.82 5.63
C LEU A 59 -11.87 2.09 4.11
N LEU A 60 -12.20 3.33 3.71
CA LEU A 60 -12.29 3.70 2.31
C LEU A 60 -10.91 3.71 1.63
N THR A 61 -9.87 4.20 2.31
CA THR A 61 -8.49 4.16 1.78
C THR A 61 -8.00 2.73 1.58
N ALA A 62 -8.27 1.83 2.53
CA ALA A 62 -7.95 0.41 2.42
C ALA A 62 -8.73 -0.26 1.27
N ALA A 63 -10.04 -0.01 1.16
CA ALA A 63 -10.88 -0.56 0.10
C ALA A 63 -10.45 -0.08 -1.29
N TYR A 64 -10.12 1.20 -1.44
CA TYR A 64 -9.65 1.76 -2.71
C TYR A 64 -8.30 1.18 -3.13
N SER A 65 -7.34 1.09 -2.21
CA SER A 65 -6.04 0.48 -2.49
C SER A 65 -6.20 -0.97 -2.95
N LEU A 66 -7.11 -1.71 -2.31
CA LEU A 66 -7.39 -3.10 -2.65
C LEU A 66 -8.03 -3.21 -4.02
N TYR A 67 -8.95 -2.31 -4.32
CA TYR A 67 -9.57 -2.21 -5.63
C TYR A 67 -8.55 -1.96 -6.75
N VAL A 68 -7.59 -1.05 -6.53
CA VAL A 68 -6.51 -0.78 -7.49
C VAL A 68 -5.65 -2.03 -7.72
N PHE A 69 -5.29 -2.77 -6.65
CA PHE A 69 -4.54 -4.02 -6.80
C PHE A 69 -5.31 -5.10 -7.59
N LEU A 70 -6.57 -5.34 -7.23
CA LEU A 70 -7.39 -6.36 -7.87
C LEU A 70 -7.63 -6.05 -9.36
N THR A 71 -7.88 -4.78 -9.68
CA THR A 71 -8.17 -4.37 -11.06
C THR A 71 -6.95 -4.42 -11.96
N THR A 72 -5.74 -4.21 -11.43
CA THR A 72 -4.48 -4.23 -12.19
C THR A 72 -3.88 -5.62 -12.31
N GLN A 73 -3.80 -6.37 -11.20
CA GLN A 73 -3.05 -7.62 -11.13
C GLN A 73 -3.91 -8.87 -11.37
N ARG A 74 -5.13 -8.93 -10.80
CA ARG A 74 -5.92 -10.18 -10.71
C ARG A 74 -7.05 -10.30 -11.73
N ASN A 75 -7.51 -9.19 -12.29
CA ASN A 75 -8.62 -9.23 -13.26
C ASN A 75 -8.21 -9.93 -14.57
N LYS A 76 -9.19 -10.38 -15.37
CA LYS A 76 -8.92 -11.06 -16.65
C LYS A 76 -8.05 -10.18 -17.55
N LEU A 77 -7.07 -10.81 -18.19
CA LEU A 77 -6.20 -10.18 -19.17
C LEU A 77 -7.03 -9.58 -20.29
N SER A 78 -6.80 -8.30 -20.61
CA SER A 78 -7.48 -7.69 -21.74
C SER A 78 -6.90 -8.27 -23.03
N THR A 79 -7.78 -8.74 -23.91
CA THR A 79 -7.47 -9.43 -25.16
C THR A 79 -6.62 -8.61 -26.15
N ASN A 80 -6.54 -7.29 -25.96
CA ASN A 80 -5.75 -6.38 -26.81
C ASN A 80 -4.29 -6.18 -26.34
N ILE A 81 -3.86 -6.82 -25.24
CA ILE A 81 -2.45 -6.77 -24.81
C ILE A 81 -1.73 -7.93 -25.47
N THR A 82 -1.14 -7.66 -26.63
CA THR A 82 -0.35 -8.66 -27.38
C THR A 82 1.16 -8.49 -27.20
N ASN A 83 1.62 -7.33 -26.72
CA ASN A 83 3.05 -7.04 -26.57
C ASN A 83 3.34 -6.41 -25.20
N THR A 84 3.69 -7.26 -24.23
CA THR A 84 4.24 -6.82 -22.94
C THR A 84 5.67 -7.31 -22.85
N TYR A 85 6.61 -6.37 -22.76
CA TYR A 85 8.01 -6.72 -22.56
C TYR A 85 8.21 -7.23 -21.13
N PRO A 86 9.13 -8.20 -20.91
CA PRO A 86 9.49 -8.62 -19.57
C PRO A 86 10.10 -7.45 -18.80
N THR A 87 9.81 -7.40 -17.50
CA THR A 87 10.30 -6.35 -16.60
C THR A 87 11.81 -6.39 -16.47
N HIS A 88 12.44 -5.23 -16.60
CA HIS A 88 13.90 -5.10 -16.57
C HIS A 88 14.47 -5.11 -15.14
N THR A 89 15.75 -5.44 -14.99
CA THR A 89 16.44 -5.43 -13.69
C THR A 89 16.41 -4.06 -13.00
N ARG A 90 16.48 -2.97 -13.79
CA ARG A 90 16.33 -1.59 -13.29
C ARG A 90 15.02 -1.36 -12.55
N GLU A 91 13.92 -1.90 -13.08
CA GLU A 91 12.59 -1.72 -12.49
C GLU A 91 12.49 -2.46 -11.15
N HIS A 92 13.05 -3.66 -11.06
CA HIS A 92 13.13 -4.41 -9.81
C HIS A 92 14.00 -3.72 -8.77
N LEU A 93 15.15 -3.17 -9.18
CA LEU A 93 16.03 -2.41 -8.29
C LEU A 93 15.29 -1.18 -7.73
N LEU A 94 14.55 -0.46 -8.57
CA LEU A 94 13.77 0.70 -8.15
C LEU A 94 12.72 0.30 -7.11
N MET A 95 11.97 -0.78 -7.34
CA MET A 95 10.95 -1.27 -6.40
C MET A 95 11.58 -1.77 -5.09
N ALA A 96 12.73 -2.43 -5.15
CA ALA A 96 13.49 -2.85 -3.97
C ALA A 96 13.96 -1.65 -3.15
N LEU A 97 14.55 -0.63 -3.80
CA LEU A 97 15.02 0.58 -3.12
C LEU A 97 13.89 1.38 -2.47
N HIS A 98 12.64 1.28 -2.94
CA HIS A 98 11.49 1.91 -2.27
C HIS A 98 10.95 1.06 -1.12
N SER A 99 10.86 -0.26 -1.30
CA SER A 99 10.25 -1.15 -0.31
C SER A 99 11.18 -1.47 0.87
N ILE A 100 12.49 -1.56 0.65
CA ILE A 100 13.47 -1.87 1.70
C ILE A 100 13.49 -0.81 2.81
N PRO A 101 13.59 0.51 2.52
CA PRO A 101 13.53 1.53 3.56
C PRO A 101 12.23 1.49 4.35
N MET A 102 11.10 1.29 3.66
CA MET A 102 9.79 1.18 4.30
C MET A 102 9.70 -0.02 5.25
N LEU A 103 10.26 -1.17 4.86
CA LEU A 103 10.41 -2.35 5.72
C LEU A 103 11.40 -2.14 6.86
N LEU A 104 12.44 -1.34 6.66
CA LEU A 104 13.44 -1.09 7.70
C LEU A 104 12.87 -0.16 8.78
N LEU A 105 12.13 0.86 8.38
CA LEU A 105 11.43 1.77 9.28
C LEU A 105 10.31 1.07 10.08
N LEU A 106 9.72 0.00 9.54
CA LEU A 106 8.80 -0.88 10.28
C LEU A 106 9.44 -1.49 11.53
N MET A 107 10.73 -1.82 11.46
CA MET A 107 11.45 -2.46 12.57
C MET A 107 11.82 -1.46 13.69
N LYS A 108 11.88 -0.16 13.37
CA LYS A 108 12.21 0.91 14.31
C LYS A 108 11.34 2.15 14.05
N PRO A 109 10.04 2.10 14.40
CA PRO A 109 9.13 3.23 14.19
C PRO A 109 9.53 4.48 14.99
N GLU A 110 10.27 4.30 16.09
CA GLU A 110 10.83 5.36 16.93
C GLU A 110 11.69 6.38 16.15
N LEU A 111 12.27 5.99 15.01
CA LEU A 111 13.09 6.91 14.20
C LEU A 111 12.28 8.00 13.51
N VAL A 112 10.97 7.78 13.31
CA VAL A 112 10.08 8.70 12.58
C VAL A 112 9.11 9.39 13.54
N MET A 113 8.83 8.77 14.69
CA MET A 113 8.06 9.41 15.74
C MET A 113 8.86 10.62 16.25
N GLY A 114 8.25 11.81 16.13
CA GLY A 114 8.91 13.06 16.48
C GLY A 114 9.35 13.11 17.95
N PRO A 115 10.05 14.16 18.37
CA PRO A 115 10.71 14.25 19.69
C PRO A 115 9.76 14.28 20.91
N PHE A 116 8.45 14.12 20.72
CA PHE A 116 7.42 14.29 21.75
C PHE A 116 6.57 13.02 21.99
N THR A 117 7.02 11.86 21.54
CA THR A 117 6.49 10.55 21.94
C THR A 117 7.46 9.82 22.85
#